data_AF-A0A2D9GP38-F1
#
_entry.id   AF-A0A2D9GP38-F1
#
_cell.length_a   1.000
_cell.length_b   1.000
_cell.length_c   1.000
_cell.angle_alpha   90.00
_cell.angle_beta   90.00
_cell.angle_gamma   90.00
#
_symmetry.space_group_name_H-M   'P 1'
#
loop_
_entity.id
_entity.type
_entity.pdbx_description
1 polymer ?
#
loop_
_entity_poly.entity_id
_entity_poly.type
_entity_poly.pdbx_seq_one_letter_code
_entity_poly.pdbx_strand_id
1 'polypeptide(L)'
;MAANSAESGSASDVYGAGFKAGETVSLIARDVDGEDAILGGVSANSSGAFHVAIGVSIADGIYTLHAVGDDGTIASAPLLVGSK
;
A
#
# COMPACT_ATOMS: atom_id res chain seq x y z
N MET A 1 3.36 -5.97 6.70
CA MET A 1 3.47 -5.35 5.37
C MET A 1 4.75 -4.52 5.34
N ALA A 2 5.34 -4.32 4.17
CA ALA A 2 6.50 -3.45 3.97
C ALA A 2 6.35 -2.69 2.65
N ALA A 3 6.81 -1.45 2.62
CA ALA A 3 6.83 -0.60 1.42
C ALA A 3 8.20 0.05 1.31
N ASN A 4 8.71 0.15 0.08
CA ASN A 4 9.88 0.99 -0.19
C ASN A 4 9.50 2.47 -0.15
N SER A 5 10.48 3.35 0.09
CA SER A 5 10.27 4.79 -0.16
C SER A 5 9.97 5.05 -1.63
N ALA A 6 9.21 6.11 -1.89
CA ALA A 6 8.77 6.50 -3.22
C ALA A 6 9.06 7.98 -3.46
N GLU A 7 9.44 8.36 -4.67
CA GLU A 7 9.34 9.75 -5.10
C GLU A 7 7.96 10.00 -5.70
N SER A 8 7.40 11.20 -5.53
CA SER A 8 6.14 11.55 -6.19
C SER A 8 6.28 11.46 -7.71
N GLY A 9 5.32 10.83 -8.37
CA GLY A 9 5.34 10.48 -9.79
C GLY A 9 6.06 9.17 -10.13
N SER A 10 6.63 8.47 -9.13
CA SER A 10 7.34 7.19 -9.33
C SER A 10 6.57 6.01 -8.75
N ALA A 11 7.03 4.79 -9.09
CA ALA A 11 6.49 3.56 -8.53
C ALA A 11 7.20 3.18 -7.21
N SER A 12 6.47 2.56 -6.29
CA SER A 12 7.02 1.90 -5.11
C SER A 12 6.56 0.45 -5.01
N ASP A 13 7.48 -0.43 -4.62
CA ASP A 13 7.17 -1.82 -4.33
C ASP A 13 6.57 -1.97 -2.94
N VAL A 14 5.43 -2.66 -2.87
CA VAL A 14 4.75 -3.01 -1.64
C VAL A 14 4.61 -4.51 -1.53
N TYR A 15 4.98 -5.04 -0.37
CA TYR A 15 4.89 -6.45 -0.01
C TYR A 15 3.93 -6.64 1.18
N GLY A 16 2.91 -7.46 1.00
CA GLY A 16 1.94 -7.81 2.03
C GLY A 16 1.80 -9.32 2.21
N ALA A 17 1.37 -9.72 3.40
CA ALA A 17 1.10 -11.11 3.76
C ALA A 17 0.07 -11.18 4.89
N GLY A 18 -0.54 -12.35 5.08
CA GLY A 18 -1.56 -12.60 6.11
C GLY A 18 -3.00 -12.48 5.60
N PHE A 19 -3.18 -12.31 4.29
CA PHE A 19 -4.48 -12.28 3.61
C PHE A 19 -4.94 -13.69 3.28
N LYS A 20 -6.22 -13.87 2.96
CA LYS A 20 -6.71 -15.13 2.40
C LYS A 20 -6.29 -15.25 0.94
N ALA A 21 -6.11 -16.49 0.48
CA ALA A 21 -5.83 -16.73 -0.93
C ALA A 21 -6.95 -16.18 -1.83
N GLY A 22 -6.57 -15.35 -2.80
CA GLY A 22 -7.51 -14.69 -3.71
C GLY A 22 -8.17 -13.43 -3.18
N GLU A 23 -7.95 -13.05 -1.91
CA GLU A 23 -8.49 -11.82 -1.32
C GLU A 23 -8.03 -10.60 -2.11
N THR A 24 -8.97 -9.73 -2.50
CA THR A 24 -8.69 -8.49 -3.22
C THR A 24 -8.26 -7.44 -2.21
N VAL A 25 -7.04 -6.94 -2.34
CA VAL A 25 -6.44 -5.96 -1.43
C VAL A 25 -6.42 -4.59 -2.08
N SER A 26 -7.02 -3.61 -1.41
CA SER A 26 -6.92 -2.19 -1.75
C SER A 26 -5.80 -1.52 -0.95
N LEU A 27 -4.98 -0.70 -1.61
CA LEU A 27 -3.86 0.03 -0.99
C LEU A 27 -4.18 1.52 -0.90
N ILE A 28 -4.11 2.07 0.31
CA ILE A 28 -4.55 3.44 0.64
C ILE A 28 -3.43 4.12 1.43
N ALA A 29 -2.89 5.25 0.96
CA ALA A 29 -2.09 6.12 1.80
C ALA A 29 -3.01 7.01 2.62
N ARG A 30 -2.87 6.95 3.94
CA ARG A 30 -3.57 7.84 4.86
C ARG A 30 -2.66 8.92 5.38
N ASP A 31 -3.12 10.14 5.28
CA ASP A 31 -2.59 11.29 6.00
C ASP A 31 -3.44 11.51 7.26
N VAL A 32 -2.83 11.88 8.37
CA VAL A 32 -3.57 12.20 9.60
C VAL A 32 -4.26 13.57 9.47
N ASP A 33 -3.68 14.46 8.66
CA ASP A 33 -4.12 15.85 8.51
C ASP A 33 -4.73 16.16 7.12
N GLY A 34 -4.80 15.16 6.24
CA GLY A 34 -5.19 15.30 4.84
C GLY A 34 -6.20 14.26 4.36
N GLU A 35 -6.42 14.22 3.05
CA GLU A 35 -7.33 13.25 2.41
C GLU A 35 -6.62 11.92 2.11
N ASP A 36 -7.31 10.81 2.34
CA ASP A 36 -6.84 9.48 1.97
C ASP A 36 -6.67 9.35 0.44
N ALA A 37 -5.57 8.71 0.01
CA ALA A 37 -5.28 8.48 -1.40
C ALA A 37 -5.26 6.98 -1.71
N ILE A 38 -6.10 6.54 -2.67
CA ILE A 38 -6.06 5.17 -3.18
C ILE A 38 -4.89 5.04 -4.17
N LEU A 39 -3.96 4.14 -3.87
CA LEU A 39 -2.73 3.94 -4.65
C LEU A 39 -2.83 2.75 -5.62
N GLY A 40 -3.82 1.87 -5.42
CA GLY A 40 -4.08 0.73 -6.31
C GLY A 40 -4.66 -0.48 -5.57
N GLY A 41 -4.58 -1.64 -6.21
CA GLY A 41 -5.00 -2.90 -5.62
C GLY A 41 -4.37 -4.13 -6.27
N VAL A 42 -4.43 -5.25 -5.57
CA VAL A 42 -3.83 -6.53 -5.97
C VAL A 42 -4.54 -7.69 -5.28
N SER A 43 -4.64 -8.85 -5.92
CA SER A 43 -5.15 -10.06 -5.25
C SER A 43 -4.02 -10.80 -4.54
N ALA A 44 -4.28 -11.28 -3.33
CA ALA A 44 -3.36 -12.15 -2.62
C ALA A 44 -3.22 -13.51 -3.34
N ASN A 45 -1.99 -14.01 -3.41
CA ASN A 45 -1.67 -15.30 -4.01
C ASN A 45 -2.14 -16.47 -3.14
N SER A 46 -1.91 -17.71 -3.58
CA SER A 46 -2.31 -18.93 -2.86
C SER A 46 -1.71 -19.07 -1.45
N SER A 47 -0.65 -18.31 -1.13
CA SER A 47 -0.01 -18.26 0.18
C SER A 47 -0.51 -17.09 1.04
N GLY A 48 -1.50 -16.33 0.58
CA GLY A 48 -2.01 -15.17 1.32
C GLY A 48 -1.09 -13.95 1.29
N ALA A 49 -0.20 -13.88 0.30
CA ALA A 49 0.78 -12.80 0.13
C ALA A 49 0.59 -12.07 -1.20
N PHE A 50 1.05 -10.82 -1.29
CA PHE A 50 1.06 -10.06 -2.53
C PHE A 50 2.33 -9.23 -2.67
N HIS A 51 2.65 -8.90 -3.93
CA HIS A 51 3.63 -7.89 -4.31
C HIS A 51 3.02 -7.07 -5.45
N VAL A 52 3.07 -5.74 -5.32
CA VAL A 52 2.60 -4.82 -6.35
C VAL A 52 3.48 -3.57 -6.40
N ALA A 53 3.72 -3.06 -7.60
CA ALA A 53 4.28 -1.74 -7.82
C ALA A 53 3.12 -0.74 -7.90
N ILE A 54 3.05 0.19 -6.95
CA ILE A 54 2.04 1.25 -6.91
C ILE A 54 2.63 2.56 -7.41
N GLY A 55 1.91 3.28 -8.26
CA GLY A 55 2.27 4.66 -8.61
C GLY A 55 1.91 5.59 -7.45
N VAL A 56 2.87 6.39 -7.00
CA VAL A 56 2.66 7.35 -5.91
C VAL A 56 2.55 8.75 -6.49
N SER A 57 1.37 9.35 -6.44
CA SER A 57 1.10 10.71 -6.95
C SER A 57 0.48 11.59 -5.86
N ILE A 58 1.12 11.60 -4.69
CA ILE A 58 0.76 12.43 -3.52
C ILE A 58 1.94 13.31 -3.15
N ALA A 59 1.72 14.28 -2.27
CA ALA A 59 2.78 15.18 -1.81
C ALA A 59 3.86 14.44 -1.01
N ASP A 60 5.04 15.06 -0.90
CA ASP A 60 6.10 14.54 -0.04
C ASP A 60 5.66 14.53 1.43
N GLY A 61 5.96 13.45 2.16
CA GLY A 61 5.50 13.22 3.52
C GLY A 61 5.67 11.78 3.99
N ILE A 62 5.34 11.53 5.26
CA ILE A 62 5.29 10.17 5.81
C ILE A 62 3.82 9.80 6.03
N TYR A 63 3.38 8.76 5.35
CA TYR A 63 2.00 8.28 5.35
C TYR A 63 1.89 6.94 6.07
N THR A 64 0.69 6.64 6.57
CA THR A 64 0.32 5.26 6.90
C THR A 64 -0.22 4.59 5.66
N LEU A 65 0.53 3.65 5.07
CA LEU A 65 0.01 2.79 4.03
C LEU A 65 -0.88 1.72 4.65
N HIS A 66 -2.11 1.64 4.18
CA HIS A 66 -3.15 0.73 4.61
C HIS A 66 -3.49 -0.23 3.49
N ALA A 67 -3.39 -1.53 3.76
CA ALA A 67 -3.90 -2.59 2.91
C ALA A 67 -5.20 -3.14 3.53
N VAL A 68 -6.30 -3.06 2.78
CA VAL A 68 -7.62 -3.53 3.21
C VAL A 68 -8.09 -4.58 2.22
N GLY A 69 -8.22 -5.82 2.71
CA GLY A 69 -8.76 -6.94 1.95
C GLY A 69 -10.29 -6.95 1.99
N ASP A 70 -10.91 -7.43 0.92
CA ASP A 70 -12.36 -7.58 0.79
C ASP A 70 -12.97 -8.66 1.73
N ASP A 71 -12.13 -9.52 2.31
CA ASP A 71 -12.49 -10.49 3.34
C ASP A 71 -12.23 -9.98 4.77
N GLY A 72 -11.87 -8.70 4.92
CA GLY A 72 -11.70 -8.00 6.19
C GLY A 72 -10.29 -8.03 6.77
N THR A 73 -9.31 -8.61 6.06
CA THR A 73 -7.91 -8.56 6.50
C THR A 73 -7.38 -7.12 6.39
N ILE A 74 -6.65 -6.67 7.41
CA ILE A 74 -6.03 -5.34 7.41
C ILE A 74 -4.54 -5.47 7.73
N ALA A 75 -3.69 -4.79 6.97
CA ALA A 75 -2.29 -4.63 7.28
C ALA A 75 -1.85 -3.17 7.07
N SER A 76 -0.84 -2.73 7.82
CA SER A 76 -0.29 -1.38 7.67
C SER A 76 1.24 -1.37 7.64
N ALA A 77 1.81 -0.31 7.05
CA ALA A 77 3.23 -0.02 6.98
C ALA A 77 3.45 1.49 6.82
N PRO A 78 4.61 2.04 7.22
CA PRO A 78 4.96 3.39 6.83
C PRO A 78 5.25 3.47 5.33
N LEU A 79 4.87 4.60 4.71
CA LEU A 79 5.28 4.98 3.35
C LEU A 79 5.91 6.37 3.41
N LEU A 80 7.21 6.44 3.12
CA LEU A 80 7.90 7.71 2.90
C LEU A 80 7.76 8.11 1.44
N VAL A 81 7.17 9.29 1.20
CA VAL A 81 7.12 9.95 -0.10
C VAL A 81 8.09 11.14 -0.08
N GLY A 82 9.08 11.12 -0.95
CA GLY A 82 10.13 12.13 -1.02
C GLY A 82 11.42 11.56 -1.59
N SER A 83 12.45 12.39 -1.67
CA SER A 83 13.76 12.00 -2.19
C SER A 83 14.34 10.79 -1.43
N LYS A 84 14.89 9.84 -2.17
CA LYS A 84 15.46 8.60 -1.62
C LYS A 84 16.86 8.78 -1.01
#